data_AF-A0A966I0J3-F1
#
_entry.id   AF-A0A966I0J3-F1
#
_cell.length_a   1.000
_cell.length_b   1.000
_cell.length_c   1.000
_cell.angle_alpha   90.00
_cell.angle_beta   90.00
_cell.angle_gamma   90.00
#
_symmetry.space_group_name_H-M   'P 1'
#
loop_
_entity.id
_entity.type
_entity.pdbx_description
1 polymer ?
#
loop_
_entity_poly.entity_id
_entity_poly.type
_entity_poly.pdbx_seq_one_letter_code
_entity_poly.pdbx_strand_id
1 'polypeptide(L)'
;YEKLLEIDLKPFIELKNNLGALMTAHITFPKIDDICVSYSDIWIKKILKEKLTFEGIVFSDDLSMKGAGAFSMGEKAMKSIEAGCDMVLVCNDYDGTMDVIDAFEKNDVQMSAKIKDLKNSADINWNDLENQDRVIDVKNLIKEMGRT
;
A
#
# COMPACT_ATOMS: atom_id res chain seq x y z
N TYR A 1 -9.28 14.01 -14.54
CA TYR A 1 -7.87 13.65 -14.34
C TYR A 1 -7.05 14.85 -13.86
N GLU A 2 -7.04 15.99 -14.56
CA GLU A 2 -6.33 17.22 -14.13
C GLU A 2 -6.64 17.66 -12.70
N LYS A 3 -7.93 17.73 -12.33
CA LYS A 3 -8.35 18.06 -10.96
C LYS A 3 -7.77 17.12 -9.88
N LEU A 4 -7.62 15.83 -10.19
CA LEU A 4 -7.01 14.87 -9.26
C LEU A 4 -5.52 15.17 -9.10
N LEU A 5 -4.81 15.59 -10.16
CA LEU A 5 -3.39 15.93 -10.07
C LEU A 5 -3.13 17.14 -9.17
N GLU A 6 -4.01 18.13 -9.20
CA GLU A 6 -3.83 19.39 -8.45
C GLU A 6 -4.22 19.30 -6.97
N ILE A 7 -5.13 18.37 -6.64
CA ILE A 7 -5.73 18.27 -5.31
C ILE A 7 -5.32 16.94 -4.66
N ASP A 8 -5.93 15.84 -5.11
CA ASP A 8 -5.87 14.55 -4.41
C ASP A 8 -4.51 13.85 -4.56
N LEU A 9 -3.89 13.92 -5.74
CA LEU A 9 -2.59 13.30 -6.04
C LEU A 9 -1.42 14.19 -5.65
N LYS A 10 -1.64 15.49 -5.43
CA LYS A 10 -0.56 16.45 -5.14
C LYS A 10 0.33 16.01 -3.95
N PRO A 11 -0.22 15.58 -2.80
CA PRO A 11 0.61 15.09 -1.70
C PRO A 11 1.47 13.88 -2.09
N PHE A 12 0.92 12.96 -2.89
CA PHE A 12 1.65 11.78 -3.35
C PHE A 12 2.78 12.17 -4.30
N ILE A 13 2.55 13.13 -5.19
CA ILE A 13 3.57 13.63 -6.11
C ILE A 13 4.72 14.31 -5.36
N GLU A 14 4.39 15.13 -4.37
CA GLU A 14 5.40 15.87 -3.58
C GLU A 14 6.19 14.96 -2.65
N LEU A 15 5.57 13.90 -2.13
CA LEU A 15 6.18 13.01 -1.14
C LEU A 15 6.75 11.72 -1.74
N LYS A 16 6.53 11.41 -3.03
CA LYS A 16 6.87 10.12 -3.63
C LYS A 16 8.30 9.62 -3.36
N ASN A 17 9.28 10.53 -3.31
CA ASN A 17 10.69 10.19 -3.10
C ASN A 17 11.03 9.93 -1.62
N ASN A 18 10.13 10.27 -0.70
CA ASN A 18 10.28 10.10 0.74
C ASN A 18 9.43 8.93 1.29
N LEU A 19 8.62 8.29 0.45
CA LEU A 19 7.71 7.22 0.84
C LEU A 19 8.28 5.87 0.41
N GLY A 20 8.45 4.96 1.37
CA GLY A 20 8.86 3.58 1.08
C GLY A 20 7.75 2.74 0.44
N ALA A 21 6.49 3.10 0.70
CA ALA A 21 5.34 2.41 0.15
C ALA A 21 4.08 3.29 0.04
N LEU A 22 3.16 2.85 -0.80
CA LEU A 22 1.79 3.37 -0.92
C LEU A 22 0.80 2.21 -0.88
N MET A 23 -0.41 2.47 -0.39
CA MET A 23 -1.53 1.53 -0.42
C MET A 23 -2.60 2.06 -1.36
N THR A 24 -3.16 1.19 -2.19
CA THR A 24 -4.27 1.57 -3.08
C THR A 24 -5.55 1.84 -2.28
N ALA A 25 -6.42 2.69 -2.84
CA ALA A 25 -7.73 2.95 -2.26
C ALA A 25 -8.79 2.02 -2.87
N HIS A 26 -9.76 1.57 -2.06
CA HIS A 26 -10.93 0.82 -2.54
C HIS A 26 -11.94 1.75 -3.23
N ILE A 27 -11.54 2.36 -4.34
CA ILE A 27 -12.31 3.37 -5.09
C ILE A 27 -12.20 3.08 -6.57
N THR A 28 -13.25 3.40 -7.33
CA THR A 28 -13.25 3.38 -8.80
C THR A 28 -13.32 4.81 -9.33
N PHE A 29 -12.62 5.11 -10.43
CA PHE A 29 -12.65 6.40 -11.10
C PHE A 29 -13.12 6.23 -12.56
N PRO A 30 -14.44 6.11 -12.83
CA PRO A 30 -14.97 5.71 -14.14
C PRO A 30 -14.54 6.59 -15.33
N LYS A 31 -14.09 7.81 -15.07
CA LYS A 31 -13.52 8.70 -16.10
C LYS A 31 -12.09 8.32 -16.52
N ILE A 32 -11.46 7.36 -15.85
CA ILE A 32 -10.08 6.93 -16.02
C ILE A 32 -10.05 5.42 -16.21
N ASP A 33 -10.69 4.69 -15.31
CA ASP A 33 -10.86 3.24 -15.39
C ASP A 33 -12.11 2.82 -14.60
N ASP A 34 -12.84 1.84 -15.13
CA ASP A 34 -14.13 1.38 -14.60
C ASP A 34 -13.98 0.27 -13.54
N ILE A 35 -12.74 -0.09 -13.20
CA ILE A 35 -12.42 -1.03 -12.12
C ILE A 35 -11.75 -0.33 -10.94
N CYS A 36 -11.78 -1.01 -9.78
CA CYS A 36 -11.13 -0.53 -8.57
C CYS A 36 -9.63 -0.29 -8.82
N VAL A 37 -9.07 0.75 -8.19
CA VAL A 37 -7.65 1.13 -8.34
C VAL A 37 -6.72 -0.07 -8.08
N SER A 38 -7.01 -0.92 -7.11
CA SER A 38 -6.21 -2.11 -6.77
C SER A 38 -6.10 -3.14 -7.90
N TYR A 39 -7.02 -3.12 -8.87
CA TYR A 39 -7.05 -4.03 -10.02
C TYR A 39 -6.71 -3.33 -11.34
N SER A 40 -6.41 -2.03 -11.30
CA SER A 40 -6.21 -1.20 -12.49
C SER A 40 -4.73 -1.05 -12.84
N ASP A 41 -4.34 -1.64 -13.96
CA ASP A 41 -3.00 -1.44 -14.54
C ASP A 41 -2.79 0.00 -15.03
N ILE A 42 -3.87 0.70 -15.40
CA ILE A 42 -3.86 2.12 -15.75
C ILE A 42 -3.44 2.94 -14.53
N TRP A 43 -4.05 2.71 -13.37
CA TRP A 43 -3.70 3.45 -12.17
C TRP A 43 -2.31 3.10 -11.65
N ILE A 44 -1.97 1.82 -11.55
CA ILE A 44 -0.75 1.39 -10.88
C ILE A 44 0.46 1.47 -11.81
N LYS A 45 0.41 0.87 -13.00
CA LYS A 45 1.57 0.86 -13.92
C LYS A 45 1.68 2.19 -14.64
N LYS A 46 0.65 2.62 -15.37
CA LYS A 46 0.73 3.79 -16.26
C LYS A 46 0.76 5.11 -15.51
N ILE A 47 -0.09 5.29 -14.50
CA ILE A 47 -0.16 6.54 -13.76
C ILE A 47 0.89 6.57 -12.65
N LEU A 48 0.84 5.65 -11.69
CA LEU A 48 1.70 5.72 -10.50
C LEU A 48 3.18 5.40 -10.81
N LYS A 49 3.46 4.26 -11.45
CA LYS A 49 4.85 3.83 -11.69
C LYS A 49 5.49 4.56 -12.87
N GLU A 50 4.82 4.70 -14.01
CA GLU A 50 5.40 5.33 -15.20
C GLU A 50 5.32 6.86 -15.15
N LYS A 51 4.10 7.43 -15.02
CA LYS A 51 3.94 8.89 -15.12
C LYS A 51 4.37 9.63 -13.85
N LEU A 52 4.01 9.13 -12.68
CA LEU A 52 4.43 9.72 -11.41
C LEU A 52 5.81 9.23 -10.97
N THR A 53 6.41 8.26 -11.66
CA THR A 53 7.74 7.71 -11.37
C THR A 53 7.90 7.29 -9.91
N PHE A 54 6.86 6.67 -9.32
CA PHE A 54 6.95 6.14 -7.96
C PHE A 54 7.69 4.81 -7.96
N GLU A 55 8.79 4.74 -7.22
CA GLU A 55 9.70 3.59 -7.21
C GLU A 55 9.52 2.67 -6.00
N GLY A 56 8.79 3.12 -4.98
CA GLY A 56 8.51 2.33 -3.78
C GLY A 56 7.56 1.14 -4.02
N ILE A 57 7.11 0.55 -2.91
CA ILE A 57 6.20 -0.60 -2.93
C ILE A 57 4.75 -0.15 -3.04
N VAL A 58 3.97 -0.88 -3.82
CA VAL A 58 2.52 -0.70 -3.90
C VAL A 58 1.82 -1.87 -3.22
N PHE A 59 1.13 -1.59 -2.11
CA PHE A 59 0.22 -2.54 -1.47
C PHE A 59 -1.16 -2.46 -2.12
N SER A 60 -1.85 -3.61 -2.23
CA SER A 60 -3.30 -3.60 -2.42
C SER A 60 -4.00 -3.02 -1.19
N ASP A 61 -5.26 -2.66 -1.34
CA ASP A 61 -6.19 -2.56 -0.22
C ASP A 61 -6.45 -3.96 0.38
N ASP A 62 -7.24 -4.02 1.45
CA ASP A 62 -7.65 -5.28 2.05
C ASP A 62 -8.67 -6.01 1.15
N LEU A 63 -8.22 -7.10 0.53
CA LEU A 63 -9.01 -7.89 -0.41
C LEU A 63 -10.14 -8.68 0.27
N SER A 64 -10.07 -8.83 1.61
CA SER A 64 -11.10 -9.48 2.42
C SER A 64 -12.39 -8.67 2.51
N MET A 65 -12.34 -7.37 2.19
CA MET A 65 -13.50 -6.50 2.26
C MET A 65 -14.61 -7.00 1.31
N LYS A 66 -15.83 -7.09 1.86
CA LYS A 66 -17.06 -7.50 1.14
C LYS A 66 -17.46 -6.44 0.11
N GLY A 67 -16.78 -6.45 -1.04
CA GLY A 67 -16.98 -5.51 -2.14
C GLY A 67 -16.28 -5.90 -3.44
N ALA A 68 -15.28 -6.78 -3.38
CA ALA A 68 -14.45 -7.18 -4.52
C ALA A 68 -15.06 -8.24 -5.48
N GLY A 69 -16.39 -8.25 -5.66
CA GLY A 69 -17.06 -9.14 -6.62
C GLY A 69 -17.12 -10.62 -6.23
N ALA A 70 -17.57 -11.47 -7.16
CA ALA A 70 -17.86 -12.89 -6.98
C ALA A 70 -16.64 -13.84 -7.19
N PHE A 71 -15.44 -13.27 -7.23
CA PHE A 71 -14.20 -14.02 -7.45
C PHE A 71 -13.69 -14.65 -6.15
N SER A 72 -12.91 -15.73 -6.27
CA SER A 72 -12.18 -16.30 -5.14
C SER A 72 -11.13 -15.31 -4.62
N MET A 73 -10.59 -15.55 -3.41
CA MET A 73 -9.57 -14.66 -2.86
C MET A 73 -8.27 -14.74 -3.68
N GLY A 74 -7.89 -15.94 -4.11
CA GLY A 74 -6.76 -16.18 -5.01
C GLY A 74 -6.89 -15.41 -6.32
N GLU A 75 -8.08 -15.40 -6.94
CA GLU A 75 -8.33 -14.62 -8.17
C GLU A 75 -8.19 -13.11 -7.94
N LYS A 76 -8.70 -12.59 -6.82
CA LYS A 76 -8.53 -11.15 -6.47
C LYS A 76 -7.07 -10.79 -6.26
N ALA A 77 -6.32 -11.66 -5.60
CA ALA A 77 -4.90 -11.45 -5.36
C ALA A 77 -4.11 -11.45 -6.68
N MET A 78 -4.36 -12.42 -7.57
CA MET A 78 -3.74 -12.48 -8.89
C MET A 78 -4.02 -11.21 -9.69
N LYS A 79 -5.27 -10.74 -9.73
CA LYS A 79 -5.63 -9.48 -10.40
C LYS A 79 -4.87 -8.28 -9.86
N SER A 80 -4.64 -8.23 -8.54
CA SER A 80 -3.89 -7.13 -7.92
C SER A 80 -2.41 -7.16 -8.30
N ILE A 81 -1.80 -8.36 -8.28
CA ILE A 81 -0.40 -8.54 -8.72
C ILE A 81 -0.26 -8.21 -10.21
N GLU A 82 -1.18 -8.69 -11.05
CA GLU A 82 -1.20 -8.40 -12.48
C GLU A 82 -1.40 -6.91 -12.77
N ALA A 83 -2.22 -6.21 -12.00
CA ALA A 83 -2.39 -4.75 -12.08
C ALA A 83 -1.11 -4.00 -11.69
N GLY A 84 -0.22 -4.62 -10.92
CA GLY A 84 1.10 -4.11 -10.59
C GLY A 84 1.33 -3.84 -9.12
N CYS A 85 0.45 -4.31 -8.22
CA CYS A 85 0.76 -4.35 -6.79
C CYS A 85 1.98 -5.25 -6.53
N ASP A 86 2.80 -4.84 -5.57
CA ASP A 86 3.99 -5.58 -5.14
C ASP A 86 3.68 -6.55 -3.98
N MET A 87 2.62 -6.27 -3.21
CA MET A 87 2.12 -7.14 -2.14
C MET A 87 0.60 -6.98 -1.99
N VAL A 88 -0.08 -8.09 -1.72
CA VAL A 88 -1.53 -8.11 -1.44
C VAL A 88 -1.81 -8.24 0.05
N LEU A 89 -2.90 -7.62 0.51
CA LEU A 89 -3.35 -7.70 1.90
C LEU A 89 -4.64 -8.51 1.98
N VAL A 90 -4.61 -9.56 2.82
CA VAL A 90 -5.78 -10.33 3.23
C VAL A 90 -5.80 -10.29 4.75
N CYS A 91 -6.73 -9.54 5.33
CA CYS A 91 -6.81 -9.39 6.78
C CYS A 91 -8.00 -10.18 7.35
N ASN A 92 -7.81 -10.81 8.50
CA ASN A 92 -8.87 -11.48 9.27
C ASN A 92 -9.64 -12.60 8.52
N ASP A 93 -9.06 -13.15 7.46
CA ASP A 93 -9.63 -14.24 6.65
C ASP A 93 -8.58 -15.32 6.39
N TYR A 94 -8.57 -16.35 7.24
CA TYR A 94 -7.60 -17.44 7.16
C TYR A 94 -7.78 -18.28 5.89
N ASP A 95 -9.03 -18.67 5.58
CA ASP A 95 -9.33 -19.51 4.42
C ASP A 95 -9.02 -18.75 3.12
N GLY A 96 -9.38 -17.46 3.06
CA GLY A 96 -8.99 -16.60 1.94
C GLY A 96 -7.48 -16.45 1.81
N THR A 97 -6.73 -16.40 2.91
CA THR A 97 -5.26 -16.37 2.87
C THR A 97 -4.69 -17.66 2.28
N MET A 98 -5.24 -18.83 2.65
CA MET A 98 -4.81 -20.12 2.09
C MET A 98 -5.10 -20.19 0.57
N ASP A 99 -6.27 -19.72 0.11
CA ASP A 99 -6.61 -19.64 -1.32
C ASP A 99 -5.62 -18.74 -2.10
N VAL A 100 -5.15 -17.64 -1.50
CA VAL A 100 -4.12 -16.79 -2.10
C VAL A 100 -2.77 -17.50 -2.19
N ILE A 101 -2.35 -18.20 -1.13
CA ILE A 101 -1.10 -18.97 -1.13
C ILE A 101 -1.14 -20.02 -2.24
N ASP A 102 -2.21 -20.82 -2.31
CA ASP A 102 -2.39 -21.84 -3.35
C ASP A 102 -2.36 -21.24 -4.76
N ALA A 103 -3.03 -20.09 -4.95
CA ALA A 103 -3.02 -19.38 -6.23
C ALA A 103 -1.63 -18.86 -6.60
N PHE A 104 -0.87 -18.31 -5.65
CA PHE A 104 0.47 -17.79 -5.88
C PHE A 104 1.47 -18.90 -6.21
N GLU A 105 1.42 -20.02 -5.49
CA GLU A 105 2.24 -21.20 -5.78
C GLU A 105 1.93 -21.78 -7.16
N LYS A 106 0.64 -21.93 -7.49
CA LYS A 106 0.21 -22.44 -8.80
C LYS A 106 0.65 -21.57 -9.96
N ASN A 107 0.73 -20.25 -9.77
CA ASN A 107 1.11 -19.28 -10.79
C ASN A 107 2.58 -18.84 -10.69
N ASP A 108 3.39 -19.48 -9.83
CA ASP A 108 4.80 -19.17 -9.61
C ASP A 108 5.08 -17.68 -9.31
N VAL A 109 4.20 -17.06 -8.52
CA VAL A 109 4.31 -15.64 -8.15
C VAL A 109 5.53 -15.45 -7.25
N GLN A 110 6.50 -14.68 -7.72
CA GLN A 110 7.72 -14.39 -6.97
C GLN A 110 7.51 -13.25 -5.98
N MET A 111 8.16 -13.36 -4.82
CA MET A 111 8.20 -12.28 -3.84
C MET A 111 8.87 -11.02 -4.44
N SER A 112 8.25 -9.85 -4.27
CA SER A 112 8.83 -8.59 -4.73
C SER A 112 10.17 -8.32 -4.04
N ALA A 113 11.23 -8.14 -4.83
CA ALA A 113 12.58 -7.84 -4.33
C ALA A 113 12.65 -6.53 -3.53
N LYS A 114 11.66 -5.65 -3.70
CA LYS A 114 11.56 -4.35 -3.01
C LYS A 114 11.17 -4.49 -1.54
N ILE A 115 10.52 -5.58 -1.13
CA ILE A 115 9.99 -5.76 0.25
C ILE A 115 11.07 -5.58 1.32
N LYS A 116 12.32 -5.96 1.00
CA LYS A 116 13.47 -5.77 1.89
C LYS A 116 13.73 -4.31 2.24
N ASP A 117 13.34 -3.37 1.38
CA ASP A 117 13.57 -1.94 1.53
C ASP A 117 12.66 -1.33 2.61
N LEU A 118 11.60 -2.04 3.04
CA LEU A 118 10.76 -1.65 4.19
C LEU A 118 11.30 -2.13 5.53
N LYS A 119 12.35 -2.96 5.55
CA LYS A 119 12.92 -3.42 6.82
C LYS A 119 13.53 -2.22 7.55
N ASN A 120 13.28 -2.17 8.85
CA ASN A 120 13.94 -1.19 9.71
C ASN A 120 15.46 -1.35 9.57
N SER A 121 16.14 -0.24 9.29
CA SER A 121 17.60 -0.18 9.15
C SER A 121 18.32 0.26 10.43
N ALA A 122 17.59 0.71 11.46
CA ALA A 122 18.16 1.21 12.70
C ALA A 122 18.03 0.17 13.82
N ASP A 123 19.13 -0.11 14.51
CA ASP A 123 19.14 -0.87 15.75
C ASP A 123 19.10 0.12 16.93
N ILE A 124 17.94 0.26 17.56
CA ILE A 124 17.69 1.28 18.58
C ILE A 124 17.35 0.59 19.90
N ASN A 125 18.09 0.93 20.95
CA ASN A 125 17.74 0.56 22.31
C ASN A 125 16.58 1.45 22.82
N TRP A 126 15.50 0.82 23.29
CA TRP A 126 14.33 1.53 23.77
C TRP A 126 14.62 2.47 24.95
N ASN A 127 15.46 2.07 25.91
CA ASN A 127 15.81 2.93 27.04
C ASN A 127 16.56 4.18 26.57
N ASP A 128 17.48 4.03 25.62
CA ASP A 128 18.23 5.17 25.10
C ASP A 128 17.31 6.12 24.35
N LEU A 129 16.37 5.59 23.56
CA LEU A 129 15.38 6.39 22.83
C LEU A 129 14.46 7.16 23.78
N GLU A 130 13.94 6.51 24.83
CA GLU A 130 13.00 7.15 25.76
C GLU A 130 13.61 8.28 26.58
N ASN A 131 14.93 8.21 26.83
CA ASN A 131 15.66 9.22 27.59
C ASN A 131 16.24 10.34 26.71
N GLN A 132 16.01 10.33 25.39
CA GLN A 132 16.41 11.46 24.54
C GLN A 132 15.53 12.69 24.79
N ASP A 133 16.15 13.85 24.97
CA ASP A 133 15.47 15.13 25.16
C ASP A 133 14.40 15.38 24.08
N ARG A 134 14.74 15.11 22.81
CA ARG A 134 13.79 15.24 21.69
C ARG A 134 12.53 14.39 21.87
N VAL A 135 12.66 13.17 22.39
CA VAL A 135 11.51 12.27 22.60
C VAL A 135 10.65 12.79 23.75
N ILE A 136 11.27 13.28 24.82
CA ILE A 136 10.57 13.88 25.95
C ILE A 136 9.80 15.13 25.51
N ASP A 137 10.43 16.02 24.74
CA ASP A 137 9.81 17.24 24.22
C ASP A 137 8.60 16.93 23.32
N VAL A 138 8.75 15.98 22.40
CA VAL A 138 7.65 15.55 21.52
C VAL A 138 6.51 14.91 22.32
N LYS A 139 6.82 14.08 23.34
CA LYS A 139 5.80 13.50 24.23
C LYS A 139 5.02 14.59 24.97
N ASN A 140 5.67 15.67 25.40
CA ASN A 140 5.00 16.79 26.05
C ASN A 140 4.12 17.58 25.08
N LEU A 141 4.62 17.88 23.88
CA LEU A 141 3.85 18.57 22.84
C LEU A 141 2.57 17.79 22.46
N ILE A 142 2.66 16.47 22.30
CA ILE A 142 1.50 15.64 21.97
C ILE A 142 0.42 15.70 23.06
N LYS A 143 0.83 15.73 24.34
CA LYS A 143 -0.11 15.88 25.48
C LYS A 143 -0.81 17.24 25.46
N GLU A 144 -0.09 18.32 25.18
CA GLU A 144 -0.66 19.67 25.09
C GLU A 144 -1.70 19.79 23.95
N MET A 145 -1.51 19.04 22.86
CA MET A 145 -2.47 18.99 21.74
C MET A 145 -3.77 18.22 22.06
N GLY A 146 -3.94 17.69 23.29
CA GLY A 146 -5.17 17.00 23.72
C GLY A 146 -5.40 15.64 23.06
N ARG A 147 -4.34 15.00 22.55
CA ARG A 147 -4.38 13.66 21.97
C ARG A 147 -3.81 12.65 22.96
N THR A 148 -4.56 12.40 24.04
CA THR A 148 -4.39 11.26 24.95
C THR A 148 -5.73 10.66 25.27
#